data_AF-A0A017TJA7-F1
#
_entry.id   AF-A0A017TJA7-F1
#
_cell.length_a   1.000
_cell.length_b   1.000
_cell.length_c   1.000
_cell.angle_alpha   90.00
_cell.angle_beta   90.00
_cell.angle_gamma   90.00
#
_symmetry.space_group_name_H-M   'P 1'
#
loop_
_entity.id
_entity.type
_entity.pdbx_description
1 polymer ?
#
loop_
_entity_poly.entity_id
_entity_poly.type
_entity_poly.pdbx_seq_one_letter_code
_entity_poly.pdbx_strand_id
1 'polypeptide(L)'
;MRAIALAMMAWAVALASGCGHGAGTGYATSAELPEERRRPDGVALDPASEPPPAVGRAEVGEGLVTLQAPLGVNVAVSTVADFFRRVVQEDSDGLSAMLTRDALVVVPSTINQGGQTPALGPLWEQRFRRLDYGKLAGETIYRASEVEIYRAEDAIEVPPHPGIQTQTLDDDDVLVRVPIITARVGAERLLGDELLFWLRRDGTRFRVYRVLEDFQLQ
;
A
#
# COMPACT_ATOMS: atom_id res chain seq x y z
N MET A 1 -28.14 -14.21 -68.89
CA MET A 1 -28.41 -13.38 -70.09
C MET A 1 -29.88 -13.49 -70.48
N ARG A 2 -30.72 -12.51 -70.12
CA ARG A 2 -32.09 -12.32 -70.62
C ARG A 2 -32.45 -10.80 -70.55
N ALA A 3 -32.77 -10.25 -71.74
CA ALA A 3 -33.47 -9.01 -72.15
C ALA A 3 -33.62 -7.85 -71.13
N ILE A 4 -33.11 -6.62 -71.33
CA ILE A 4 -33.43 -5.56 -72.33
C ILE A 4 -34.94 -5.31 -72.50
N ALA A 5 -35.42 -4.18 -71.97
CA ALA A 5 -36.58 -3.44 -72.50
C ALA A 5 -36.47 -1.94 -72.16
N LEU A 6 -36.27 -1.16 -73.22
CA LEU A 6 -36.36 0.29 -73.34
C LEU A 6 -37.83 0.76 -73.31
N ALA A 7 -38.11 1.96 -72.80
CA ALA A 7 -39.16 2.87 -73.29
C ALA A 7 -38.92 4.29 -72.71
N MET A 8 -38.40 5.23 -73.51
CA MET A 8 -39.15 6.30 -74.23
C MET A 8 -39.99 7.16 -73.28
N MET A 9 -39.49 8.32 -72.82
CA MET A 9 -39.37 9.61 -73.53
C MET A 9 -40.72 10.13 -74.04
N ALA A 10 -41.29 11.13 -73.35
CA ALA A 10 -42.27 12.04 -73.92
C ALA A 10 -42.06 13.45 -73.34
N TRP A 11 -41.77 14.34 -74.28
CA TRP A 11 -41.40 15.75 -74.16
C TRP A 11 -42.65 16.55 -74.49
N ALA A 12 -43.02 17.55 -73.68
CA ALA A 12 -43.97 18.58 -74.11
C ALA A 12 -43.69 19.89 -73.37
N VAL A 13 -43.37 20.89 -74.18
CA VAL A 13 -43.02 22.27 -73.88
C VAL A 13 -44.30 23.13 -73.89
N ALA A 14 -44.42 24.09 -72.98
CA ALA A 14 -45.10 25.35 -73.30
C ALA A 14 -44.67 26.48 -72.35
N LEU A 15 -44.00 27.45 -72.96
CA LEU A 15 -43.60 28.76 -72.47
C LEU A 15 -44.79 29.60 -71.95
N ALA A 16 -44.59 30.29 -70.83
CA ALA A 16 -45.30 31.52 -70.53
C ALA A 16 -44.31 32.56 -69.99
N SER A 17 -44.09 33.57 -70.82
CA SER A 17 -43.17 34.70 -70.64
C SER A 17 -43.74 35.70 -69.64
N GLY A 18 -42.99 36.02 -68.59
CA GLY A 18 -43.27 37.13 -67.69
C GLY A 18 -42.06 38.07 -67.61
N CYS A 19 -42.14 39.21 -68.28
CA CYS A 19 -41.18 40.31 -68.11
C CYS A 19 -41.46 41.01 -66.78
N GLY A 20 -40.69 40.68 -65.74
CA GLY A 20 -40.61 41.44 -64.49
C GLY A 20 -39.27 42.16 -64.40
N HIS A 21 -39.25 43.45 -64.71
CA HIS A 21 -38.16 44.35 -64.36
C HIS A 21 -38.14 44.52 -62.83
N GLY A 22 -37.10 44.00 -62.17
CA GLY A 22 -36.92 44.13 -60.72
C GLY A 22 -35.45 44.06 -60.34
N ALA A 23 -34.87 45.25 -60.10
CA ALA A 23 -33.75 45.55 -59.22
C ALA A 23 -32.57 44.56 -59.09
N GLY A 24 -31.42 44.97 -59.62
CA GLY A 24 -30.11 44.78 -58.99
C GLY A 24 -29.55 43.36 -58.91
N THR A 25 -28.66 43.01 -59.83
CA THR A 25 -27.69 41.92 -59.61
C THR A 25 -26.68 42.35 -58.55
N GLY A 26 -27.02 42.16 -57.28
CA GLY A 26 -26.04 42.10 -56.20
C GLY A 26 -25.31 40.77 -56.33
N TYR A 27 -24.02 40.80 -56.68
CA TYR A 27 -23.16 39.64 -56.51
C TYR A 27 -23.11 39.31 -55.01
N ALA A 28 -23.31 38.05 -54.65
CA ALA A 28 -23.11 37.57 -53.28
C ALA A 28 -21.63 37.70 -52.92
N THR A 29 -21.24 38.87 -52.43
CA THR A 29 -19.91 39.16 -51.91
C THR A 29 -19.79 38.49 -50.55
N SER A 30 -19.05 37.37 -50.43
CA SER A 30 -18.40 36.75 -49.26
C SER A 30 -19.01 36.83 -47.84
N ALA A 31 -20.24 37.31 -47.67
CA ALA A 31 -20.83 37.73 -46.40
C ALA A 31 -22.12 36.98 -46.06
N GLU A 32 -22.66 36.17 -46.97
CA GLU A 32 -23.70 35.19 -46.65
C GLU A 32 -23.04 33.87 -46.20
N LEU A 33 -22.39 33.90 -45.04
CA LEU A 33 -22.25 32.69 -44.24
C LEU A 33 -23.64 32.40 -43.65
N PRO A 34 -24.14 31.15 -43.70
CA PRO A 34 -25.37 30.81 -43.01
C PRO A 34 -25.31 31.27 -41.55
N GLU A 35 -26.26 32.11 -41.11
CA GLU A 35 -26.37 32.57 -39.71
C GLU A 35 -26.69 31.43 -38.73
N GLU A 36 -26.85 30.21 -39.23
CA GLU A 36 -27.03 29.04 -38.39
C GLU A 36 -25.77 28.82 -37.56
N ARG A 37 -25.89 29.02 -36.25
CA ARG A 37 -24.81 28.81 -35.28
C ARG A 37 -24.23 27.42 -35.51
N ARG A 38 -22.98 27.35 -35.99
CA ARG A 38 -22.25 26.09 -36.10
C ARG A 38 -22.37 25.35 -34.76
N ARG A 39 -23.00 24.18 -34.78
CA ARG A 39 -22.99 23.30 -33.60
C ARG A 39 -21.54 22.87 -33.40
N PRO A 40 -20.97 23.01 -32.20
CA PRO A 40 -19.62 22.52 -31.95
C PRO A 40 -19.60 21.03 -32.26
N ASP A 41 -18.51 20.55 -32.88
CA ASP A 41 -18.31 19.12 -33.06
C ASP A 41 -18.46 18.45 -31.70
N GLY A 42 -19.40 17.52 -31.61
CA GLY A 42 -19.69 16.84 -30.35
C GLY A 42 -18.46 16.07 -29.90
N VAL A 43 -17.82 16.54 -28.83
CA VAL A 43 -16.74 15.79 -28.18
C VAL A 43 -17.40 14.71 -27.34
N ALA A 44 -17.31 13.46 -27.80
CA ALA A 44 -17.62 12.31 -26.96
C ALA A 44 -16.51 12.20 -25.91
N LEU A 45 -16.83 12.58 -24.67
CA LEU A 45 -15.97 12.29 -23.54
C LEU A 45 -16.14 10.81 -23.18
N ASP A 46 -15.10 10.02 -23.43
CA ASP A 46 -15.06 8.65 -22.93
C ASP A 46 -15.04 8.72 -21.39
N PRO A 47 -15.99 8.09 -20.68
CA PRO A 47 -15.96 8.07 -19.23
C PRO A 47 -14.63 7.46 -18.76
N ALA A 48 -13.87 8.23 -17.98
CA ALA A 48 -12.64 7.74 -17.39
C ALA A 48 -12.96 6.47 -16.59
N SER A 49 -12.39 5.34 -17.01
CA SER A 49 -12.49 4.10 -16.25
C SER A 49 -11.75 4.29 -14.92
N GLU A 50 -12.38 3.89 -13.83
CA GLU A 50 -11.74 3.94 -12.51
C GLU A 50 -10.53 2.99 -12.51
N PRO A 51 -9.34 3.45 -12.08
CA PRO A 51 -8.17 2.59 -12.03
C PRO A 51 -8.40 1.45 -11.04
N PRO A 52 -7.84 0.26 -11.29
CA PRO A 52 -7.96 -0.86 -10.38
C PRO A 52 -7.36 -0.52 -9.00
N PRO A 53 -7.87 -1.11 -7.92
CA PRO A 53 -7.37 -0.87 -6.57
C PRO A 53 -5.88 -1.20 -6.48
N ALA A 54 -5.17 -0.47 -5.63
CA ALA A 54 -3.75 -0.71 -5.43
C ALA A 54 -3.51 -2.05 -4.72
N VAL A 55 -2.61 -2.88 -5.26
CA VAL A 55 -2.20 -4.18 -4.71
C VAL A 55 -0.70 -4.16 -4.37
N GLY A 56 -0.28 -4.88 -3.31
CA GLY A 56 1.12 -4.94 -2.89
C GLY A 56 2.04 -5.65 -3.89
N ARG A 57 1.47 -6.62 -4.63
CA ARG A 57 2.17 -7.43 -5.63
C ARG A 57 1.24 -7.71 -6.81
N ALA A 58 1.82 -7.96 -7.97
CA ALA A 58 1.12 -8.44 -9.15
C ALA A 58 1.99 -9.42 -9.95
N GLU A 59 1.37 -10.39 -10.59
CA GLU A 59 2.05 -11.32 -11.50
C GLU A 59 2.17 -10.75 -12.92
N VAL A 60 3.16 -11.22 -13.67
CA VAL A 60 3.50 -10.73 -15.03
C VAL A 60 2.38 -10.96 -16.07
N GLY A 61 1.27 -11.62 -15.71
CA GLY A 61 0.11 -11.85 -16.57
C GLY A 61 -1.17 -11.10 -16.22
N GLU A 62 -1.22 -10.33 -15.11
CA GLU A 62 -2.47 -9.80 -14.54
C GLU A 62 -3.04 -8.56 -15.23
N GLY A 63 -2.55 -8.21 -16.44
CA GLY A 63 -3.03 -7.05 -17.18
C GLY A 63 -2.61 -5.73 -16.55
N LEU A 64 -3.52 -4.74 -16.51
CA LEU A 64 -3.27 -3.45 -15.88
C LEU A 64 -3.53 -3.57 -14.37
N VAL A 65 -2.48 -3.41 -13.57
CA VAL A 65 -2.55 -3.37 -12.10
C VAL A 65 -2.02 -2.05 -11.58
N THR A 66 -2.58 -1.59 -10.46
CA THR A 66 -2.01 -0.46 -9.71
C THR A 66 -1.18 -1.04 -8.57
N LEU A 67 0.14 -0.80 -8.56
CA LEU A 67 0.98 -1.27 -7.45
C LEU A 67 0.97 -0.28 -6.30
N GLN A 68 0.88 -0.80 -5.08
CA GLN A 68 1.01 -0.01 -3.87
C GLN A 68 2.48 0.31 -3.61
N ALA A 69 2.79 1.58 -3.38
CA ALA A 69 4.15 1.96 -3.00
C ALA A 69 4.53 1.29 -1.67
N PRO A 70 5.72 0.65 -1.57
CA PRO A 70 6.20 0.07 -0.32
C PRO A 70 6.43 1.18 0.71
N LEU A 71 6.21 0.87 1.99
CA LEU A 71 6.54 1.81 3.05
C LEU A 71 8.05 2.01 3.15
N GLY A 72 8.47 3.23 3.45
CA GLY A 72 9.89 3.57 3.58
C GLY A 72 10.53 2.93 4.81
N VAL A 73 11.82 2.59 4.70
CA VAL A 73 12.66 2.06 5.80
C VAL A 73 12.55 2.89 7.08
N ASN A 74 12.51 4.22 6.96
CA ASN A 74 12.39 5.12 8.11
C ASN A 74 11.12 4.88 8.93
N VAL A 75 10.03 4.42 8.29
CA VAL A 75 8.78 4.10 8.99
C VAL A 75 8.99 2.88 9.90
N ALA A 76 9.64 1.83 9.40
CA ALA A 76 9.96 0.64 10.19
C ALA A 76 10.88 0.96 11.39
N VAL A 77 11.95 1.73 11.16
CA VAL A 77 12.85 2.19 12.25
C VAL A 77 12.10 3.05 13.26
N SER A 78 11.22 3.95 12.79
CA SER A 78 10.40 4.78 13.69
C SER A 78 9.43 3.95 14.53
N THR A 79 8.84 2.88 13.96
CA THR A 79 7.97 1.95 14.70
C THR A 79 8.75 1.22 15.79
N VAL A 80 9.97 0.77 15.53
CA VAL A 80 10.83 0.14 16.55
C VAL A 80 11.22 1.16 17.64
N ALA A 81 11.60 2.38 17.26
CA ALA A 81 11.91 3.44 18.22
C ALA A 81 10.71 3.77 19.12
N ASP A 82 9.52 3.86 18.52
CA ASP A 82 8.25 4.09 19.21
C ASP A 82 7.88 2.96 20.17
N PHE A 83 8.23 1.72 19.83
CA PHE A 83 8.05 0.55 20.69
C PHE A 83 8.92 0.66 21.93
N PHE A 84 10.24 0.86 21.78
CA PHE A 84 11.15 0.99 22.92
C PHE A 84 10.83 2.20 23.78
N ARG A 85 10.42 3.33 23.19
CA ARG A 85 9.98 4.50 23.96
C ARG A 85 8.83 4.15 24.90
N ARG A 86 7.83 3.40 24.42
CA ARG A 86 6.69 2.97 25.24
C ARG A 86 7.07 1.94 26.28
N VAL A 87 8.01 1.05 25.97
CA VAL A 87 8.58 0.12 26.95
C VAL A 87 9.26 0.86 28.09
N VAL A 88 10.11 1.85 27.80
CA VAL A 88 10.80 2.67 28.82
C VAL A 88 9.82 3.50 29.64
N GLN A 89 8.73 3.97 29.02
CA GLN A 89 7.66 4.71 29.69
C GLN A 89 6.66 3.81 30.41
N GLU A 90 6.80 2.48 30.29
CA GLU A 90 5.85 1.48 30.80
C GLU A 90 4.40 1.74 30.37
N ASP A 91 4.22 2.32 29.18
CA ASP A 91 2.93 2.71 28.59
C ASP A 91 2.25 1.49 27.94
N SER A 92 1.51 0.72 28.74
CA SER A 92 0.79 -0.48 28.29
C SER A 92 -0.24 -0.20 27.20
N ASP A 93 -0.96 0.92 27.32
CA ASP A 93 -2.04 1.27 26.41
C ASP A 93 -1.49 1.72 25.06
N GLY A 94 -0.47 2.57 25.08
CA GLY A 94 0.23 3.00 23.88
C GLY A 94 0.95 1.85 23.21
N LEU A 95 1.54 0.92 23.96
CA LEU A 95 2.18 -0.28 23.40
C LEU A 95 1.14 -1.16 22.72
N SER A 96 0.02 -1.43 23.39
CA SER A 96 -1.09 -2.23 22.84
C SER A 96 -1.67 -1.64 21.55
N ALA A 97 -1.75 -0.31 21.45
CA ALA A 97 -2.22 0.38 20.25
C ALA A 97 -1.29 0.18 19.02
N MET A 98 -0.01 -0.14 19.24
CA MET A 98 0.95 -0.43 18.17
C MET A 98 0.92 -1.88 17.69
N LEU A 99 0.29 -2.78 18.46
CA LEU A 99 0.23 -4.19 18.14
C LEU A 99 -0.88 -4.45 17.12
N THR A 100 -0.71 -5.50 16.30
CA THR A 100 -1.84 -6.10 15.61
C THR A 100 -2.74 -6.83 16.62
N ARG A 101 -3.99 -7.09 16.23
CA ARG A 101 -4.96 -7.76 17.11
C ARG A 101 -4.51 -9.16 17.53
N ASP A 102 -3.73 -9.81 16.68
CA ASP A 102 -3.22 -11.17 16.79
C ASP A 102 -1.71 -11.19 17.10
N ALA A 103 -1.18 -10.16 17.76
CA ALA A 103 0.24 -10.06 17.99
C ALA A 103 0.76 -11.10 18.99
N LEU A 104 1.85 -11.79 18.63
CA LEU A 104 2.40 -12.93 19.39
C LEU A 104 3.88 -12.77 19.73
N VAL A 105 4.32 -13.44 20.80
CA VAL A 105 5.74 -13.52 21.19
C VAL A 105 6.30 -14.86 20.76
N VAL A 106 7.26 -14.85 19.84
CA VAL A 106 7.94 -16.06 19.41
C VAL A 106 9.06 -16.37 20.40
N VAL A 107 8.95 -17.50 21.09
CA VAL A 107 10.00 -17.98 21.98
C VAL A 107 10.77 -19.09 21.27
N PRO A 108 12.11 -19.03 21.15
CA PRO A 108 12.87 -20.05 20.42
C PRO A 108 12.61 -21.49 20.87
N SER A 109 12.35 -21.70 22.17
CA SER A 109 12.11 -23.01 22.76
C SER A 109 10.75 -23.63 22.43
N THR A 110 9.75 -22.83 22.04
CA THR A 110 8.40 -23.32 21.71
C THR A 110 8.22 -23.67 20.24
N ILE A 111 9.18 -23.33 19.38
CA ILE A 111 9.14 -23.51 17.92
C ILE A 111 8.87 -24.97 17.51
N ASN A 112 9.33 -25.94 18.31
CA ASN A 112 9.20 -27.37 17.99
C ASN A 112 8.22 -28.14 18.90
N GLN A 113 7.60 -27.49 19.89
CA GLN A 113 6.90 -28.19 20.99
C GLN A 113 5.39 -27.96 21.04
N GLY A 114 4.78 -27.32 20.04
CA GLY A 114 3.32 -27.15 19.96
C GLY A 114 2.72 -26.36 21.14
N GLY A 115 3.56 -25.61 21.88
CA GLY A 115 3.14 -24.79 23.00
C GLY A 115 2.33 -23.59 22.53
N GLN A 116 1.35 -23.17 23.33
CA GLN A 116 0.60 -21.95 23.07
C GLN A 116 1.56 -20.76 23.12
N THR A 117 1.64 -20.04 22.00
CA THR A 117 2.43 -18.81 21.89
C THR A 117 1.67 -17.68 22.58
N PRO A 118 2.24 -17.00 23.59
CA PRO A 118 1.50 -15.99 24.34
C PRO A 118 1.24 -14.74 23.49
N ALA A 119 0.12 -14.08 23.76
CA ALA A 119 -0.18 -12.78 23.18
C ALA A 119 0.80 -11.72 23.69
N LEU A 120 1.28 -10.87 22.79
CA LEU A 120 2.36 -9.92 23.06
C LEU A 120 1.95 -8.85 24.09
N GLY A 121 0.74 -8.29 23.98
CA GLY A 121 0.24 -7.25 24.91
C GLY A 121 0.23 -7.70 26.36
N PRO A 122 -0.52 -8.77 26.71
CA PRO A 122 -0.56 -9.28 28.09
C PRO A 122 0.81 -9.70 28.64
N LEU A 123 1.71 -10.20 27.79
CA LEU A 123 3.08 -10.52 28.22
C LEU A 123 3.82 -9.26 28.69
N TRP A 124 3.75 -8.16 27.94
CA TRP A 124 4.40 -6.90 28.31
C TRP A 124 3.76 -6.27 29.55
N GLU A 125 2.43 -6.33 29.68
CA GLU A 125 1.76 -5.92 30.92
C GLU A 125 2.26 -6.70 32.14
N GLN A 126 2.47 -8.01 32.00
CA GLN A 126 3.06 -8.82 33.05
C GLN A 126 4.52 -8.41 33.34
N ARG A 127 5.31 -8.09 32.31
CA ARG A 127 6.70 -7.64 32.48
C ARG A 127 6.78 -6.29 33.20
N PHE A 128 5.94 -5.31 32.85
CA PHE A 128 5.87 -4.02 33.55
C PHE A 128 5.53 -4.14 35.04
N ARG A 129 4.83 -5.20 35.45
CA ARG A 129 4.55 -5.45 36.88
C ARG A 129 5.73 -6.06 37.64
N ARG A 130 6.70 -6.66 36.94
CA ARG A 130 7.78 -7.46 37.53
C ARG A 130 9.15 -6.82 37.40
N LEU A 131 9.35 -6.00 36.37
CA LEU A 131 10.62 -5.40 35.98
C LEU A 131 10.44 -3.88 35.90
N ASP A 132 11.49 -3.15 36.25
CA ASP A 132 11.53 -1.68 36.18
C ASP A 132 12.28 -1.26 34.91
N TYR A 133 11.53 -0.99 33.85
CA TYR A 133 12.09 -0.53 32.56
C TYR A 133 12.41 0.96 32.58
N GLY A 134 11.94 1.71 33.59
CA GLY A 134 12.36 3.08 33.85
C GLY A 134 13.86 3.21 34.05
N LYS A 135 14.54 2.13 34.48
CA LYS A 135 16.02 2.04 34.57
C LYS A 135 16.74 2.17 33.23
N LEU A 136 16.05 1.94 32.11
CA LEU A 136 16.60 2.15 30.77
C LEU A 136 16.45 3.61 30.30
N ALA A 137 15.78 4.47 31.07
CA ALA A 137 15.64 5.88 30.70
C ALA A 137 17.01 6.57 30.68
N GLY A 138 17.36 7.14 29.52
CA GLY A 138 18.65 7.79 29.28
C GLY A 138 19.76 6.83 28.83
N GLU A 139 19.53 5.51 28.88
CA GLU A 139 20.46 4.52 28.35
C GLU A 139 20.31 4.35 26.83
N THR A 140 21.41 4.00 26.16
CA THR A 140 21.36 3.64 24.73
C THR A 140 20.97 2.18 24.59
N ILE A 141 19.67 1.91 24.41
CA ILE A 141 19.14 0.54 24.27
C ILE A 141 19.69 -0.16 23.03
N TYR A 142 19.72 0.53 21.89
CA TYR A 142 20.24 0.05 20.61
C TYR A 142 20.78 1.23 19.78
N ARG A 143 21.57 0.94 18.74
CA ARG A 143 22.01 1.94 17.75
C ARG A 143 21.19 1.80 16.48
N ALA A 144 20.58 2.89 16.02
CA ALA A 144 19.79 2.87 14.78
C ALA A 144 20.61 2.44 13.54
N SER A 145 21.94 2.65 13.55
CA SER A 145 22.85 2.22 12.49
C SER A 145 23.11 0.70 12.45
N GLU A 146 22.80 -0.01 13.54
CA GLU A 146 22.95 -1.47 13.67
C GLU A 146 21.63 -2.20 13.46
N VAL A 147 20.54 -1.47 13.24
CA VAL A 147 19.24 -2.05 12.91
C VAL A 147 19.28 -2.57 11.48
N GLU A 148 18.95 -3.85 11.33
CA GLU A 148 18.87 -4.51 10.03
C GLU A 148 17.42 -4.74 9.66
N ILE A 149 17.08 -4.52 8.38
CA ILE A 149 15.72 -4.59 7.89
C ILE A 149 15.70 -5.50 6.67
N TYR A 150 14.79 -6.46 6.71
CA TYR A 150 14.61 -7.48 5.69
C TYR A 150 13.17 -7.45 5.21
N ARG A 151 12.96 -7.47 3.90
CA ARG A 151 11.62 -7.72 3.37
C ARG A 151 11.27 -9.18 3.59
N ALA A 152 9.97 -9.50 3.65
CA ALA A 152 9.51 -10.88 3.77
C ALA A 152 10.14 -11.79 2.70
N GLU A 153 10.16 -11.34 1.43
CA GLU A 153 10.77 -12.08 0.32
C GLU A 153 12.25 -12.44 0.56
N ASP A 154 13.07 -11.46 0.94
CA ASP A 154 14.49 -11.67 1.22
C ASP A 154 14.70 -12.62 2.42
N ALA A 155 13.87 -12.48 3.46
CA ALA A 155 13.95 -13.30 4.66
C ALA A 155 13.45 -14.73 4.47
N ILE A 156 12.59 -14.98 3.48
CA ILE A 156 12.17 -16.33 3.09
C ILE A 156 13.32 -17.05 2.38
N GLU A 157 14.02 -16.36 1.48
CA GLU A 157 15.15 -16.93 0.74
C GLU A 157 16.38 -17.17 1.63
N VAL A 158 16.71 -16.19 2.48
CA VAL A 158 17.85 -16.25 3.41
C VAL A 158 17.39 -15.78 4.80
N PRO A 159 16.91 -16.70 5.66
CA PRO A 159 16.43 -16.34 6.98
C PRO A 159 17.53 -15.68 7.84
N PRO A 160 17.33 -14.44 8.31
CA PRO A 160 18.37 -13.73 9.08
C PRO A 160 18.56 -14.28 10.50
N HIS A 161 17.64 -15.13 10.96
CA HIS A 161 17.72 -15.80 12.25
C HIS A 161 17.01 -17.17 12.20
N PRO A 162 17.58 -18.24 12.78
CA PRO A 162 17.04 -19.60 12.69
C PRO A 162 15.65 -19.76 13.34
N GLY A 163 15.29 -18.86 14.25
CA GLY A 163 13.97 -18.83 14.89
C GLY A 163 12.84 -18.25 14.03
N ILE A 164 13.12 -17.80 12.79
CA ILE A 164 12.12 -17.20 11.90
C ILE A 164 11.31 -18.29 11.21
N GLN A 165 10.00 -18.27 11.44
CA GLN A 165 9.06 -19.14 10.72
C GLN A 165 8.58 -18.43 9.45
N THR A 166 9.28 -18.67 8.35
CA THR A 166 9.02 -18.04 7.05
C THR A 166 7.59 -18.24 6.54
N GLN A 167 6.94 -19.34 6.92
CA GLN A 167 5.54 -19.66 6.58
C GLN A 167 4.50 -18.69 7.20
N THR A 168 4.92 -17.86 8.15
CA THR A 168 4.04 -16.93 8.87
C THR A 168 4.18 -15.48 8.42
N LEU A 169 5.09 -15.23 7.47
CA LEU A 169 5.30 -13.94 6.83
C LEU A 169 4.28 -13.75 5.71
N ASP A 170 3.66 -12.58 5.69
CA ASP A 170 2.93 -12.07 4.54
C ASP A 170 3.90 -11.31 3.61
N ASP A 171 3.54 -11.15 2.34
CA ASP A 171 4.40 -10.55 1.31
C ASP A 171 4.75 -9.07 1.62
N ASP A 172 3.83 -8.36 2.28
CA ASP A 172 4.00 -6.96 2.69
C ASP A 172 4.65 -6.81 4.08
N ASP A 173 4.99 -7.91 4.75
CA ASP A 173 5.61 -7.87 6.07
C ASP A 173 7.11 -7.50 5.95
N VAL A 174 7.60 -6.82 6.99
CA VAL A 174 9.00 -6.43 7.12
C VAL A 174 9.55 -7.01 8.41
N LEU A 175 10.71 -7.66 8.35
CA LEU A 175 11.43 -8.10 9.53
C LEU A 175 12.47 -7.06 9.91
N VAL A 176 12.54 -6.75 11.20
CA VAL A 176 13.53 -5.82 11.74
C VAL A 176 14.30 -6.52 12.85
N ARG A 177 15.61 -6.68 12.66
CA ARG A 177 16.52 -7.20 13.67
C ARG A 177 17.16 -6.03 14.42
N VAL A 178 17.07 -6.08 15.74
CA VAL A 178 17.56 -5.02 16.63
C VAL A 178 18.53 -5.62 17.64
N PRO A 179 19.84 -5.44 17.41
CA PRO A 179 20.86 -5.76 18.41
C PRO A 179 20.69 -4.84 19.64
N ILE A 180 20.63 -5.43 20.84
CA ILE A 180 20.45 -4.70 22.10
C ILE A 180 21.81 -4.51 22.76
N ILE A 181 22.14 -3.25 23.05
CA ILE A 181 23.38 -2.85 23.70
C ILE A 181 23.23 -2.92 25.22
N THR A 182 22.12 -2.39 25.75
CA THR A 182 21.83 -2.36 27.19
C THR A 182 20.69 -3.32 27.51
N ALA A 183 21.02 -4.61 27.60
CA ALA A 183 20.06 -5.66 27.97
C ALA A 183 19.87 -5.81 29.49
N ARG A 184 20.82 -5.31 30.29
CA ARG A 184 20.88 -5.42 31.75
C ARG A 184 21.28 -4.08 32.37
N VAL A 185 20.63 -3.72 33.47
CA VAL A 185 21.01 -2.57 34.30
C VAL A 185 21.33 -3.07 35.72
N GLY A 186 22.58 -2.92 36.15
CA GLY A 186 23.06 -3.51 37.39
C GLY A 186 23.00 -5.05 37.35
N ALA A 187 22.25 -5.65 38.27
CA ALA A 187 22.05 -7.11 38.32
C ALA A 187 20.80 -7.58 37.55
N GLU A 188 19.93 -6.67 37.13
CA GLU A 188 18.61 -6.99 36.58
C GLU A 188 18.65 -7.03 35.05
N ARG A 189 18.34 -8.20 34.47
CA ARG A 189 18.17 -8.34 33.03
C ARG A 189 16.76 -7.88 32.66
N LEU A 190 16.67 -6.88 31.79
CA LEU A 190 15.40 -6.29 31.36
C LEU A 190 15.02 -6.78 29.95
N LEU A 191 16.00 -6.96 29.07
CA LEU A 191 15.82 -7.39 27.69
C LEU A 191 16.72 -8.59 27.32
N GLY A 192 16.38 -9.26 26.24
CA GLY A 192 17.28 -10.14 25.49
C GLY A 192 18.41 -9.36 24.82
N ASP A 193 19.41 -10.07 24.32
CA ASP A 193 20.54 -9.44 23.61
C ASP A 193 20.17 -9.04 22.17
N GLU A 194 19.08 -9.58 21.66
CA GLU A 194 18.52 -9.27 20.34
C GLU A 194 16.99 -9.34 20.41
N LEU A 195 16.33 -8.40 19.72
CA LEU A 195 14.90 -8.47 19.43
C LEU A 195 14.69 -8.49 17.93
N LEU A 196 13.85 -9.41 17.44
CA LEU A 196 13.36 -9.38 16.07
C LEU A 196 11.89 -9.01 16.05
N PHE A 197 11.53 -8.09 15.18
CA PHE A 197 10.16 -7.62 14.98
C PHE A 197 9.66 -8.06 13.62
N TRP A 198 8.44 -8.59 13.59
CA TRP A 198 7.65 -8.72 12.37
C TRP A 198 6.70 -7.54 12.34
N LEU A 199 6.91 -6.67 11.36
CA LEU A 199 6.12 -5.47 11.15
C LEU A 199 5.16 -5.70 10.00
N ARG A 200 3.87 -5.59 10.30
CA ARG A 200 2.79 -5.68 9.31
C ARG A 200 2.31 -4.29 8.91
N ARG A 201 2.09 -4.08 7.62
CA ARG A 201 1.51 -2.83 7.11
C ARG A 201 0.06 -2.69 7.59
N ASP A 202 -0.26 -1.54 8.18
CA ASP A 202 -1.62 -1.10 8.48
C ASP A 202 -1.82 0.30 7.89
N GLY A 203 -2.30 0.36 6.65
CA GLY A 203 -2.44 1.59 5.88
C GLY A 203 -1.09 2.25 5.58
N THR A 204 -0.81 3.38 6.24
CA THR A 204 0.39 4.21 6.04
C THR A 204 1.48 4.00 7.09
N ARG A 205 1.28 3.05 8.01
CA ARG A 205 2.22 2.75 9.10
C ARG A 205 2.45 1.26 9.25
N PHE A 206 3.46 0.90 10.04
CA PHE A 206 3.66 -0.46 10.50
C PHE A 206 3.08 -0.67 11.90
N ARG A 207 2.56 -1.87 12.13
CA ARG A 207 2.22 -2.40 13.45
C ARG A 207 3.04 -3.65 13.75
N VAL A 208 3.27 -3.90 15.03
CA VAL A 208 4.02 -5.07 15.48
C VAL A 208 3.10 -6.29 15.47
N TYR A 209 3.40 -7.25 14.61
CA TYR A 209 2.70 -8.53 14.51
C TYR A 209 3.36 -9.60 15.38
N ARG A 210 4.69 -9.68 15.39
CA ARG A 210 5.41 -10.63 16.25
C ARG A 210 6.68 -10.02 16.80
N VAL A 211 7.09 -10.50 17.96
CA VAL A 211 8.40 -10.23 18.54
C VAL A 211 9.05 -11.55 18.91
N LEU A 212 10.28 -11.77 18.43
CA LEU A 212 11.16 -12.81 18.94
C LEU A 212 12.18 -12.17 19.85
N GLU A 213 12.34 -12.73 21.04
CA GLU A 213 13.33 -12.29 22.01
C GLU A 213 13.85 -13.51 22.78
N ASP A 214 15.17 -13.63 22.92
CA ASP A 214 15.77 -14.62 23.80
C ASP A 214 15.84 -14.07 25.24
N PHE A 215 14.67 -13.93 25.85
CA PHE A 215 14.52 -13.52 27.23
C PHE A 215 13.52 -14.44 27.94
N GLN A 216 13.86 -14.83 29.17
CA GLN A 216 12.99 -15.60 30.05
C GLN A 216 12.92 -14.91 31.41
N LEU A 217 11.70 -14.70 31.91
CA LEU A 217 11.49 -14.30 33.31
C LEU A 217 11.90 -15.49 34.19
N GLN A 218 12.92 -15.29 35.03
CA GLN A 218 13.31 -16.26 36.06
C GLN A 218 12.32 -16.30 37.23
#